data_AF-A0ABC8SUN2-F1
#
_entry.id   AF-A0ABC8SUN2-F1
#
_cell.length_a   1.000
_cell.length_b   1.000
_cell.length_c   1.000
_cell.angle_alpha   90.00
_cell.angle_beta   90.00
_cell.angle_gamma   90.00
#
_symmetry.space_group_name_H-M   'P 1'
#
loop_
_entity.id
_entity.type
_entity.pdbx_description
1 polymer ?
#
loop_
_entity_poly.entity_id
_entity_poly.type
_entity_poly.pdbx_seq_one_letter_code
_entity_poly.pdbx_strand_id
1 'polypeptide(L)'
;DHLYINCGGEQVSINDNNYEADLQPDGGSTFFLSGNKSWAYSSMGIFSGADRNNYIVQKTCNISMVDAPLYKTARVSPISLKYYGFCLKNDVYIVKLHFAEIAWEVMKNTSSKGSEPLMWKYR
;
A
#
# COMPACT_ATOMS: atom_id res chain seq x y z
N ASP A 1 22.18 -1.33 -8.05
CA ASP A 1 21.29 -0.52 -7.18
C ASP A 1 19.87 -1.01 -7.36
N HIS A 2 19.18 -1.34 -6.28
CA HIS A 2 17.80 -1.82 -6.30
C HIS A 2 16.98 -0.99 -5.30
N LEU A 3 15.72 -0.76 -5.62
CA LEU A 3 14.76 -0.11 -4.74
C LEU A 3 13.64 -1.09 -4.45
N TYR A 4 13.45 -1.41 -3.17
CA TYR A 4 12.42 -2.33 -2.70
C TYR A 4 11.57 -1.58 -1.68
N ILE A 5 10.26 -1.48 -1.95
CA ILE A 5 9.31 -0.75 -1.10
C ILE A 5 8.23 -1.72 -0.66
N ASN A 6 7.99 -1.84 0.64
CA ASN A 6 6.86 -2.59 1.18
C ASN A 6 5.66 -1.66 1.38
N CYS A 7 4.86 -1.47 0.32
CA CYS A 7 3.75 -0.52 0.27
C CYS A 7 2.73 -0.71 1.40
N GLY A 8 2.66 0.22 2.36
CA GLY A 8 1.82 0.12 3.55
C GLY A 8 2.27 -0.95 4.57
N GLY A 9 3.54 -1.36 4.57
CA GLY A 9 4.06 -2.41 5.44
C GLY A 9 5.35 -2.04 6.15
N GLU A 10 5.69 -2.83 7.16
CA GLU A 10 6.96 -2.70 7.89
C GLU A 10 8.15 -3.14 7.02
N GLN A 11 9.35 -2.78 7.45
CA GLN A 11 10.58 -3.25 6.81
C GLN A 11 10.63 -4.79 6.87
N VAL A 12 10.94 -5.43 5.76
CA VAL A 12 11.04 -6.89 5.69
C VAL A 12 12.13 -7.36 4.73
N SER A 13 12.80 -8.43 5.11
CA SER A 13 13.84 -9.08 4.30
C SER A 13 13.31 -10.39 3.72
N ILE A 14 13.32 -10.53 2.40
CA ILE A 14 12.79 -11.69 1.69
C ILE A 14 13.72 -12.03 0.52
N ASN A 15 14.21 -13.26 0.46
CA ASN A 15 15.12 -13.74 -0.58
C ASN A 15 16.28 -12.74 -0.83
N ASP A 16 16.95 -12.34 0.27
CA ASP A 16 18.06 -11.35 0.31
C ASP A 16 17.71 -9.91 -0.13
N ASN A 17 16.44 -9.61 -0.39
CA ASN A 17 15.98 -8.26 -0.69
C ASN A 17 15.41 -7.60 0.56
N ASN A 18 15.91 -6.41 0.89
CA ASN A 18 15.44 -5.61 2.01
C ASN A 18 14.43 -4.57 1.53
N TYR A 19 13.15 -4.82 1.79
CA TYR A 19 12.06 -3.91 1.48
C TYR A 19 11.95 -2.83 2.55
N GLU A 20 12.03 -1.56 2.14
CA GLU A 20 11.87 -0.41 3.03
C GLU A 20 10.42 -0.25 3.50
N ALA A 21 10.27 0.23 4.73
CA ALA A 21 8.99 0.41 5.37
C ALA A 21 8.21 1.59 4.80
N ASP A 22 6.91 1.41 4.60
CA ASP A 22 5.96 2.47 4.25
C ASP A 22 4.85 2.51 5.31
N LEU A 23 5.10 3.27 6.38
CA LEU A 23 4.28 3.27 7.60
C LEU A 23 3.63 4.61 7.91
N GLN A 24 3.73 5.60 7.02
CA GLN A 24 3.13 6.92 7.25
C GLN A 24 1.62 6.78 7.48
N PRO A 25 1.11 7.11 8.69
CA PRO A 25 -0.32 6.98 9.01
C PRO A 25 -1.20 7.89 8.15
N ASP A 26 -0.69 9.05 7.75
CA ASP A 26 -1.39 9.97 6.88
C ASP A 26 -1.40 9.43 5.43
N GLY A 27 -2.58 9.07 4.93
CA GLY A 27 -2.77 8.72 3.51
C GLY A 27 -3.90 9.48 2.83
N GLY A 28 -4.52 10.42 3.54
CA GLY A 28 -5.54 11.31 2.99
C GLY A 28 -4.87 12.46 2.25
N SER A 29 -4.83 12.38 0.92
CA SER A 29 -4.18 13.39 0.08
C SER A 29 -2.77 13.80 0.57
N THR A 30 -1.88 12.82 0.72
CA THR A 30 -0.57 13.00 1.37
C THR A 30 0.59 12.77 0.39
N PHE A 31 1.67 13.53 0.58
CA PHE A 31 2.99 13.24 0.01
C PHE A 31 3.95 12.82 1.13
N PHE A 32 4.69 11.74 0.92
CA PHE A 32 5.70 11.23 1.84
C PHE A 32 7.04 11.11 1.14
N LEU A 33 8.10 11.53 1.83
CA LEU A 33 9.49 11.35 1.41
C LEU A 33 10.20 10.44 2.41
N SER A 34 10.85 9.39 1.90
CA SER A 34 11.66 8.48 2.71
C SER A 34 12.79 9.20 3.46
N GLY A 35 13.18 8.67 4.62
CA GLY A 35 14.23 9.28 5.45
C GLY A 35 15.59 9.38 4.75
N ASN A 36 15.93 8.38 3.92
CA ASN A 36 17.14 8.37 3.09
C ASN A 36 16.97 9.14 1.77
N LYS A 37 15.77 9.69 1.50
CA LYS A 37 15.40 10.45 0.29
C LYS A 37 15.59 9.67 -1.02
N SER A 38 15.63 8.34 -0.95
CA SER A 38 15.79 7.48 -2.13
C SER A 38 14.47 7.21 -2.85
N TRP A 39 13.34 7.36 -2.16
CA TRP A 39 12.01 7.21 -2.73
C TRP A 39 10.94 8.07 -2.04
N ALA A 40 9.78 8.22 -2.68
CA ALA A 40 8.61 8.91 -2.15
C ALA A 40 7.31 8.26 -2.61
N TYR A 41 6.18 8.65 -2.02
CA TYR A 41 4.87 8.39 -2.59
C TYR A 41 3.96 9.62 -2.54
N SER A 42 3.00 9.67 -3.46
CA SER A 42 1.83 10.55 -3.37
C SER A 42 0.55 9.73 -3.34
N SER A 43 -0.38 10.15 -2.50
CA SER A 43 -1.71 9.57 -2.35
C SER A 43 -2.75 10.66 -2.57
N MET A 44 -3.89 10.33 -3.17
CA MET A 44 -4.94 11.30 -3.45
C MET A 44 -6.31 10.84 -2.96
N GLY A 45 -7.09 11.81 -2.50
CA GLY A 45 -8.43 11.61 -1.99
C GLY A 45 -8.49 11.23 -0.52
N ILE A 46 -9.69 11.32 0.03
CA ILE A 46 -10.03 11.00 1.40
C ILE A 46 -11.24 10.05 1.38
N PHE A 47 -11.29 9.10 2.32
CA PHE A 47 -12.49 8.29 2.47
C PHE A 47 -13.59 9.13 3.15
N SER A 48 -14.82 9.09 2.65
CA SER A 48 -15.95 9.77 3.30
C SER A 48 -16.42 9.00 4.55
N GLY A 49 -16.47 9.64 5.72
CA GLY A 49 -16.98 9.06 6.98
C GLY A 49 -16.02 9.18 8.16
N ALA A 50 -16.57 9.44 9.36
CA ALA A 50 -15.83 9.84 10.57
C ALA A 50 -14.83 8.80 11.14
N ASP A 51 -14.91 7.53 10.71
CA ASP A 51 -14.06 6.44 11.22
C ASP A 51 -12.90 6.06 10.27
N ARG A 52 -12.70 6.77 9.15
CA ARG A 52 -11.86 6.31 8.04
C ARG A 52 -10.51 7.01 7.95
N ASN A 53 -9.76 6.98 9.05
CA ASN A 53 -8.39 7.51 9.11
C ASN A 53 -7.31 6.46 8.82
N ASN A 54 -7.67 5.19 8.63
CA ASN A 54 -6.67 4.16 8.36
C ASN A 54 -6.42 3.99 6.86
N TYR A 55 -5.23 4.40 6.42
CA TYR A 55 -4.76 4.28 5.03
C TYR A 55 -3.85 3.07 4.82
N ILE A 56 -3.73 2.21 5.83
CA ILE A 56 -3.06 0.91 5.77
C ILE A 56 -4.06 -0.17 6.14
N VAL A 57 -4.44 -1.01 5.17
CA VAL A 57 -5.35 -2.12 5.42
C VAL A 57 -4.56 -3.39 5.71
N GLN A 58 -5.12 -4.25 6.55
CA GLN A 58 -4.60 -5.58 6.84
C GLN A 58 -5.38 -6.64 6.06
N LYS A 59 -4.70 -7.71 5.68
CA LYS A 59 -5.34 -8.88 5.07
C LYS A 59 -6.30 -9.58 6.03
N THR A 60 -7.36 -10.15 5.49
CA THR A 60 -8.35 -10.95 6.23
C THR A 60 -8.09 -12.46 6.14
N CYS A 61 -7.43 -12.93 5.08
CA CYS A 61 -7.19 -14.36 4.84
C CYS A 61 -5.73 -14.77 5.09
N ASN A 62 -5.47 -16.06 5.35
CA ASN A 62 -4.12 -16.58 5.52
C ASN A 62 -3.47 -16.91 4.18
N ILE A 63 -2.23 -16.45 4.02
CA ILE A 63 -1.41 -16.64 2.81
C ILE A 63 -0.22 -17.50 3.23
N SER A 64 -0.03 -18.64 2.57
CA SER A 64 1.10 -19.55 2.81
C SER A 64 2.00 -19.56 1.58
N MET A 65 2.97 -18.65 1.56
CA MET A 65 4.08 -18.60 0.60
C MET A 65 5.26 -17.87 1.25
N VAL A 66 6.47 -18.05 0.71
CA VAL A 66 7.71 -17.45 1.24
C VAL A 66 7.58 -15.93 1.35
N ASP A 67 6.96 -15.31 0.35
CA ASP A 67 6.82 -13.86 0.27
C ASP A 67 5.57 -13.33 1.00
N ALA A 68 4.87 -14.18 1.78
CA ALA A 68 3.66 -13.83 2.53
C ALA A 68 3.74 -12.50 3.31
N PRO A 69 4.90 -12.09 3.89
CA PRO A 69 5.00 -10.81 4.56
C PRO A 69 4.67 -9.57 3.70
N LEU A 70 4.90 -9.59 2.38
CA LEU A 70 4.59 -8.46 1.46
C LEU A 70 3.08 -8.28 1.20
N TYR A 71 2.29 -9.27 1.61
CA TYR A 71 0.85 -9.31 1.35
C TYR A 71 0.03 -9.24 2.63
N LYS A 72 0.68 -8.96 3.77
CA LYS A 72 0.00 -8.78 5.08
C LYS A 72 -0.76 -7.47 5.17
N THR A 73 -0.22 -6.41 4.57
CA THR A 73 -0.78 -5.07 4.59
C THR A 73 -0.70 -4.43 3.21
N ALA A 74 -1.48 -3.37 3.00
CA ALA A 74 -1.32 -2.50 1.84
C ALA A 74 -1.69 -1.06 2.15
N ARG A 75 -0.97 -0.12 1.53
CA ARG A 75 -1.39 1.28 1.47
C ARG A 75 -2.58 1.42 0.52
N VAL A 76 -3.61 2.11 0.99
CA VAL A 76 -4.81 2.40 0.18
C VAL A 76 -4.89 3.89 -0.12
N SER A 77 -5.29 4.21 -1.34
CA SER A 77 -5.62 5.56 -1.75
C SER A 77 -7.00 5.60 -2.41
N PRO A 78 -7.89 6.53 -2.01
CA PRO A 78 -9.20 6.69 -2.61
C PRO A 78 -9.18 6.91 -4.12
N ILE A 79 -8.27 7.74 -4.63
CA ILE A 79 -8.26 8.21 -6.02
C ILE A 79 -7.01 7.74 -6.78
N SER A 80 -5.81 7.98 -6.24
CA SER A 80 -4.57 7.57 -6.92
C SER A 80 -3.42 7.42 -5.96
N LEU A 81 -2.63 6.36 -6.14
CA LEU A 81 -1.39 6.12 -5.42
C LEU A 81 -0.23 6.10 -6.43
N LYS A 82 0.85 6.82 -6.15
CA LYS A 82 2.05 6.84 -7.00
C LYS A 82 3.29 6.72 -6.13
N TYR A 83 4.19 5.82 -6.49
CA TYR A 83 5.52 5.73 -5.89
C TYR A 83 6.57 6.30 -6.85
N TYR A 84 7.61 6.89 -6.27
CA TYR A 84 8.71 7.54 -6.99
C TYR A 84 10.04 7.01 -6.47
N GLY A 85 10.93 6.60 -7.37
CA GLY A 85 12.34 6.36 -7.05
C GLY A 85 13.18 7.56 -7.47
N PHE A 86 14.14 7.96 -6.63
CA PHE A 86 15.06 9.08 -6.90
C PHE A 86 16.48 8.58 -7.13
N CYS A 87 17.31 9.45 -7.71
CA CYS A 87 18.73 9.19 -7.96
C CYS A 87 19.00 7.92 -8.78
N LEU A 88 18.04 7.50 -9.60
CA LEU A 88 18.20 6.42 -10.55
C LEU A 88 19.14 6.86 -11.66
N LYS A 89 20.12 6.01 -11.99
CA LYS A 89 21.04 6.20 -13.12
C LYS A 89 20.29 6.17 -14.45
N ASN A 90 20.87 6.73 -15.51
CA ASN A 90 20.31 6.60 -16.84
C ASN A 90 20.65 5.19 -17.39
N ASP A 91 19.75 4.23 -17.16
CA ASP A 91 19.92 2.82 -17.55
C ASP A 91 18.55 2.14 -17.73
N VAL A 92 18.56 0.89 -18.17
CA VAL A 92 17.37 0.05 -18.30
C VAL A 92 17.01 -0.59 -16.96
N TYR A 93 15.74 -0.45 -16.56
CA TYR A 93 15.24 -0.96 -15.29
C TYR A 93 14.22 -2.08 -15.48
N ILE A 94 14.33 -3.12 -14.65
CA ILE A 94 13.27 -4.11 -14.46
C ILE A 94 12.42 -3.66 -13.28
N VAL A 95 11.17 -3.28 -13.56
CA VAL A 95 10.20 -2.93 -12.52
C VAL A 95 9.34 -4.16 -12.21
N LYS A 96 9.38 -4.62 -10.96
CA LYS A 96 8.55 -5.73 -10.47
C LYS A 96 7.49 -5.18 -9.51
N LEU A 97 6.23 -5.41 -9.86
CA LEU A 97 5.10 -5.05 -9.02
C LEU A 97 4.47 -6.32 -8.45
N HIS A 98 4.42 -6.40 -7.13
CA HIS A 98 3.73 -7.46 -6.41
C HIS A 98 2.29 -7.02 -6.20
N PHE A 99 1.32 -7.89 -6.52
CA PHE A 99 -0.11 -7.62 -6.32
C PHE A 99 -0.75 -8.74 -5.52
N ALA A 100 -1.66 -8.36 -4.64
CA ALA A 100 -2.58 -9.27 -3.98
C ALA A 100 -3.89 -8.52 -3.76
N GLU A 101 -5.02 -9.23 -3.90
CA GLU A 101 -6.32 -8.72 -3.50
C GLU A 101 -6.41 -8.75 -1.97
N ILE A 102 -6.77 -7.61 -1.38
CA ILE A 102 -7.02 -7.52 0.05
C ILE A 102 -8.49 -7.22 0.24
N ALA A 103 -9.26 -8.25 0.59
CA ALA A 103 -10.60 -8.07 1.10
C ALA A 103 -10.51 -7.42 2.48
N TRP A 104 -11.08 -6.22 2.61
CA TRP A 104 -11.25 -5.54 3.89
C TRP A 104 -12.75 -5.39 4.16
N GLU A 105 -13.17 -5.73 5.38
CA GLU A 105 -14.57 -5.57 5.79
C GLU A 105 -14.92 -4.08 5.91
N VAL A 106 -15.74 -3.58 5.00
CA VAL A 106 -16.40 -2.28 5.22
C VAL A 106 -17.35 -2.47 6.40
N MET A 107 -17.01 -1.91 7.57
CA MET A 107 -17.95 -1.85 8.70
C MET A 107 -19.24 -1.15 8.22
N LYS A 108 -20.32 -1.92 8.12
CA LYS A 108 -21.67 -1.43 7.80
C LYS A 108 -22.20 -0.65 8.99
N ASN A 109 -22.00 0.67 8.98
CA ASN A 109 -22.82 1.59 9.77
C ASN A 109 -23.79 2.33 8.86
N THR A 110 -24.71 1.59 8.23
CA THR A 110 -25.99 2.15 7.78
C THR A 110 -27.01 1.04 7.56
N SER A 111 -28.15 1.20 8.22
CA SER A 111 -29.35 0.36 8.19
C SER A 111 -30.09 0.39 6.82
N SER A 112 -29.39 0.51 5.70
CA SER A 112 -30.00 0.41 4.37
C SER A 112 -29.57 -0.90 3.71
N LYS A 113 -30.55 -1.78 3.50
CA LYS A 113 -30.42 -2.93 2.60
C LYS A 113 -30.10 -2.40 1.20
N GLY A 114 -28.83 -2.41 0.84
CA GLY A 114 -28.32 -2.11 -0.49
C GLY A 114 -27.04 -2.93 -0.69
N SER A 115 -26.98 -3.67 -1.78
CA SER A 115 -25.95 -4.64 -2.16
C SER A 115 -24.51 -4.12 -2.03
N GLU A 116 -23.63 -5.04 -1.65
CA GLU A 116 -22.19 -4.90 -1.45
C GLU A 116 -21.48 -4.15 -2.57
N PRO A 117 -20.64 -3.14 -2.28
CA PRO A 117 -19.54 -2.81 -3.16
C PRO A 117 -18.35 -3.70 -2.78
N LEU A 118 -18.15 -4.77 -3.53
CA LEU A 118 -16.82 -5.36 -3.70
C LEU A 118 -15.95 -4.25 -4.31
N MET A 119 -15.21 -3.54 -3.47
CA MET A 119 -14.31 -2.48 -3.92
C MET A 119 -13.04 -3.14 -4.44
N TRP A 120 -13.05 -3.52 -5.73
CA TRP A 120 -11.88 -3.96 -6.47
C TRP A 120 -10.88 -2.81 -6.60
N LYS A 121 -9.89 -2.72 -5.71
CA LYS A 121 -8.78 -1.78 -5.87
C LYS A 121 -7.52 -2.53 -6.22
N TYR A 122 -7.26 -2.60 -7.53
CA TYR A 122 -5.95 -2.94 -8.08
C TYR A 122 -4.93 -1.89 -7.61
N ARG A 123 -3.72 -2.34 -7.25
CA ARG A 123 -2.64 -1.45 -6.78
C ARG A 123 -2.22 -0.46 -7.85
#